data_AF-J2ZSY8-F1
#
_entry.id   AF-J2ZSY8-F1
#
_cell.length_a   1.000
_cell.length_b   1.000
_cell.length_c   1.000
_cell.angle_alpha   90.00
_cell.angle_beta   90.00
_cell.angle_gamma   90.00
#
_symmetry.space_group_name_H-M   'P 1'
#
loop_
_entity.id
_entity.type
_entity.pdbx_description
1 polymer ?
#
loop_
_entity_poly.entity_id
_entity_poly.type
_entity_poly.pdbx_seq_one_letter_code
_entity_poly.pdbx_strand_id
1 'polypeptide(L)'
;MAVQCRTQTGLRDDGEISDISSEGCCLRMRGLYFRVGARLIIRPQGLEGMPGVVRWISSDLAGVEFDRPIYGPVLEHLAKAHAIPQRA
;
A
#
# COMPACT_ATOMS: atom_id res chain seq x y z
N MET A 1 -9.00 -2.05 -2.95
CA MET A 1 -9.22 -0.59 -2.72
C MET A 1 -8.29 0.22 -3.59
N ALA A 2 -8.81 1.18 -4.37
CA ALA A 2 -7.96 2.02 -5.24
C ALA A 2 -7.02 2.91 -4.42
N VAL A 3 -5.78 3.00 -4.85
CA VAL A 3 -4.74 3.84 -4.23
C VAL A 3 -3.91 4.53 -5.30
N GLN A 4 -3.40 5.71 -4.97
CA GLN A 4 -2.33 6.33 -5.72
C GLN A 4 -0.99 6.05 -5.03
N CYS A 5 -0.04 5.50 -5.77
CA CYS A 5 1.31 5.24 -5.34
C CYS A 5 2.24 6.32 -5.89
N ARG A 6 3.05 6.95 -5.04
CA ARG A 6 4.05 7.92 -5.46
C ARG A 6 5.45 7.48 -5.04
N THR A 7 6.35 7.35 -6.01
CA THR A 7 7.78 7.07 -5.75
C THR A 7 8.54 8.34 -5.33
N GLN A 8 9.74 8.16 -4.77
CA GLN A 8 10.65 9.26 -4.46
C GLN A 8 11.08 10.08 -5.69
N THR A 9 11.16 9.46 -6.87
CA THR A 9 11.50 10.15 -8.12
C THR A 9 10.35 11.00 -8.65
N GLY A 10 9.18 10.97 -8.00
CA GLY A 10 8.00 11.74 -8.38
C GLY A 10 7.05 11.01 -9.32
N LEU A 11 7.41 9.80 -9.79
CA LEU A 11 6.52 8.96 -10.59
C LEU A 11 5.27 8.58 -9.78
N ARG A 12 4.11 8.69 -10.43
CA ARG A 12 2.81 8.31 -9.87
C ARG A 12 2.28 7.12 -10.65
N ASP A 13 1.71 6.16 -9.92
CA ASP A 13 1.01 5.02 -10.48
C ASP A 13 -0.29 4.80 -9.68
N ASP A 14 -1.30 4.25 -10.36
CA ASP A 14 -2.57 3.88 -9.74
C ASP A 14 -2.62 2.36 -9.56
N GLY A 15 -2.99 1.93 -8.36
CA GLY A 15 -3.03 0.52 -7.98
C GLY A 15 -4.18 0.21 -7.05
N GLU A 16 -4.20 -1.03 -6.55
CA GLU A 16 -5.20 -1.51 -5.63
C GLU A 16 -4.58 -2.20 -4.43
N ILE A 17 -4.94 -1.81 -3.20
CA ILE A 17 -4.67 -2.62 -2.02
C ILE A 17 -5.53 -3.89 -2.10
N SER A 18 -4.87 -5.04 -2.13
CA SER A 18 -5.46 -6.38 -2.14
C SER A 18 -5.64 -6.95 -0.73
N ASP A 19 -4.69 -6.66 0.17
CA ASP A 19 -4.78 -6.95 1.61
C ASP A 19 -3.98 -5.93 2.42
N ILE A 20 -4.31 -5.78 3.70
CA ILE A 20 -3.67 -4.83 4.62
C ILE A 20 -3.49 -5.42 6.03
N SER A 21 -2.42 -5.02 6.71
CA SER A 21 -2.15 -5.28 8.13
C SER A 21 -1.65 -4.00 8.82
N SER A 22 -1.30 -4.08 10.11
CA SER A 22 -0.70 -2.93 10.81
C SER A 22 0.66 -2.56 10.22
N GLU A 23 1.42 -3.55 9.77
CA GLU A 23 2.81 -3.38 9.34
C GLU A 23 2.96 -3.12 7.85
N GLY A 24 1.91 -3.37 7.05
CA GLY A 24 2.05 -3.27 5.60
C GLY A 24 0.78 -3.55 4.82
N CYS A 25 0.94 -3.63 3.50
CA CYS A 25 -0.13 -4.02 2.60
C CYS A 25 0.41 -4.70 1.34
N CYS A 26 -0.45 -5.50 0.72
CA CYS A 26 -0.24 -6.02 -0.62
C CYS A 26 -0.90 -5.09 -1.66
N LEU A 27 -0.11 -4.63 -2.62
CA LEU A 27 -0.56 -3.78 -3.72
C LEU A 27 -0.60 -4.59 -5.02
N ARG A 28 -1.72 -4.48 -5.75
CA ARG A 28 -1.84 -4.89 -7.14
C ARG A 28 -1.63 -3.67 -8.03
N MET A 29 -0.66 -3.72 -8.92
CA MET A 29 -0.25 -2.57 -9.74
C MET A 29 -0.72 -2.71 -11.18
N ARG A 30 -1.11 -1.58 -11.81
CA ARG A 30 -1.53 -1.54 -13.22
C ARG A 30 -0.42 -1.11 -14.17
N GLY A 31 0.60 -0.35 -13.73
CA GLY A 31 1.70 0.06 -14.61
C GLY A 31 3.00 0.54 -13.93
N LEU A 32 4.09 -0.22 -14.12
CA LEU A 32 5.53 0.12 -13.97
C LEU A 32 6.27 -0.08 -12.61
N TYR A 33 7.48 -0.66 -12.79
CA TYR A 33 8.82 -0.56 -12.16
C TYR A 33 9.00 -0.18 -10.68
N PHE A 34 8.16 -0.64 -9.77
CA PHE A 34 8.66 -0.79 -8.40
C PHE A 34 9.81 -1.80 -8.39
N ARG A 35 10.84 -1.52 -7.60
CA ARG A 35 11.90 -2.48 -7.30
C ARG A 35 11.82 -2.79 -5.82
N VAL A 36 12.21 -3.99 -5.44
CA VAL A 36 12.46 -4.30 -4.03
C VAL A 36 13.46 -3.27 -3.48
N GLY A 37 13.15 -2.72 -2.30
CA GLY A 37 13.88 -1.62 -1.68
C GLY A 37 13.42 -0.22 -2.09
N ALA A 38 12.55 -0.08 -3.09
CA ALA A 38 12.01 1.23 -3.47
C ALA A 38 11.11 1.79 -2.36
N ARG A 39 11.27 3.10 -2.09
CA ARG A 39 10.39 3.85 -1.20
C ARG A 39 9.23 4.46 -1.97
N LEU A 40 8.05 4.38 -1.38
CA LEU A 40 6.83 4.90 -1.96
C LEU A 40 5.88 5.43 -0.88
N ILE A 41 4.99 6.33 -1.28
CA ILE A 41 3.89 6.84 -0.47
C ILE A 41 2.60 6.28 -1.06
N ILE A 42 1.86 5.52 -0.25
CA ILE A 42 0.57 4.92 -0.63
C ILE A 42 -0.52 5.87 -0.16
N ARG A 43 -1.38 6.31 -1.08
CA ARG A 43 -2.50 7.21 -0.78
C ARG A 43 -3.82 6.54 -1.12
N PRO A 44 -4.45 5.90 -0.13
CA PRO A 44 -5.86 5.55 -0.23
C PRO A 44 -6.71 6.81 -0.34
N GLN A 45 -7.81 6.72 -1.09
CA GLN A 45 -8.73 7.83 -1.23
C GLN A 45 -9.31 8.22 0.14
N GLY A 46 -9.13 9.48 0.54
CA GLY A 46 -9.66 10.00 1.80
C GLY A 46 -8.77 9.75 3.03
N LEU A 47 -7.56 9.19 2.87
CA LEU A 47 -6.60 9.01 3.96
C LEU A 47 -5.28 9.73 3.71
N GLU A 48 -4.53 9.91 4.80
CA GLU A 48 -3.16 10.40 4.74
C GLU A 48 -2.26 9.41 4.00
N GLY A 49 -1.22 9.94 3.36
CA GLY A 49 -0.24 9.11 2.66
C GLY A 49 0.58 8.28 3.64
N MET A 50 0.60 6.97 3.44
CA MET A 50 1.35 6.02 4.24
C MET A 50 2.70 5.74 3.56
N PRO A 51 3.82 6.19 4.12
CA PRO A 51 5.15 5.90 3.58
C PRO A 51 5.54 4.45 3.87
N GLY A 52 6.22 3.82 2.90
CA GLY A 52 6.71 2.46 3.06
C GLY A 52 7.76 2.04 2.03
N VAL A 53 8.24 0.81 2.21
CA VAL A 53 9.29 0.17 1.40
C VAL A 53 8.76 -1.09 0.76
N VAL A 54 9.01 -1.27 -0.54
CA VAL A 54 8.70 -2.52 -1.24
C VAL A 54 9.63 -3.63 -0.75
N ARG A 55 9.08 -4.70 -0.18
CA ARG A 55 9.85 -5.84 0.33
C ARG A 55 9.93 -7.01 -0.64
N TRP A 56 8.90 -7.21 -1.44
CA TRP A 56 8.87 -8.26 -2.45
C TRP A 56 7.98 -7.86 -3.62
N ILE A 57 8.23 -8.48 -4.77
CA ILE A 57 7.41 -8.33 -5.99
C ILE A 57 7.18 -9.73 -6.55
N SER A 58 5.93 -10.04 -6.88
CA SER A 58 5.51 -11.30 -7.50
C SER A 58 4.43 -11.01 -8.53
N SER A 59 4.76 -11.15 -9.82
CA SER A 59 3.86 -10.83 -10.93
C SER A 59 3.35 -9.38 -10.87
N ASP A 60 2.04 -9.18 -10.68
CA ASP A 60 1.38 -7.87 -10.55
C ASP A 60 1.23 -7.43 -9.08
N LEU A 61 1.77 -8.20 -8.12
CA LEU A 61 1.69 -7.92 -6.69
C LEU A 61 3.02 -7.40 -6.13
N ALA A 62 2.92 -6.44 -5.22
CA ALA A 62 4.03 -5.93 -4.44
C ALA A 62 3.66 -5.86 -2.96
N GLY A 63 4.51 -6.43 -2.10
CA GLY A 63 4.40 -6.27 -0.67
C GLY A 63 5.11 -5.03 -0.20
N VAL A 64 4.42 -4.17 0.53
CA VAL A 64 4.97 -2.96 1.11
C VAL A 64 4.90 -3.05 2.62
N GLU A 65 6.03 -2.76 3.27
CA GLU A 65 6.11 -2.55 4.71
C GLU A 65 6.05 -1.05 4.98
N PHE A 66 5.20 -0.64 5.92
CA PHE A 66 5.07 0.76 6.31
C PHE A 66 6.26 1.19 7.17
N ASP A 67 6.67 2.45 7.04
CA ASP A 67 7.73 3.02 7.90
C ASP A 67 7.28 3.11 9.38
N ARG A 68 5.97 3.15 9.62
CA ARG A 68 5.35 3.10 10.96
C ARG A 68 4.09 2.24 10.92
N PRO A 69 3.83 1.44 11.98
CA PRO A 69 2.60 0.68 12.09
C PRO A 69 1.36 1.57 12.01
N ILE A 70 0.32 1.10 11.32
CA ILE A 70 -1.01 1.71 11.36
C ILE A 70 -1.64 1.40 12.72
N TYR A 71 -2.21 2.43 13.34
CA TYR A 71 -2.96 2.27 14.59
C TYR A 71 -4.20 1.38 14.35
N GLY A 72 -4.38 0.33 15.17
CA GLY A 72 -5.41 -0.70 14.98
C GLY A 72 -6.82 -0.18 14.63
N PRO A 73 -7.35 0.83 15.34
CA PRO A 73 -8.64 1.42 14.99
C PRO A 73 -8.73 2.03 13.58
N VAL A 74 -7.63 2.58 13.05
CA VAL A 74 -7.57 3.08 11.67
C VAL A 74 -7.60 1.93 10.69
N LEU A 75 -6.89 0.83 11.00
CA LEU A 75 -6.89 -0.39 10.19
C LEU A 75 -8.28 -1.04 10.12
N GLU A 76 -8.97 -1.16 11.25
CA GLU A 76 -10.34 -1.68 11.32
C GLU A 76 -11.31 -0.81 10.52
N HIS A 77 -11.19 0.52 10.63
CA HIS A 77 -11.99 1.45 9.85
C HIS A 77 -11.74 1.31 8.35
N LEU A 78 -10.48 1.21 7.93
CA LEU A 78 -10.06 1.01 6.54
C LEU A 78 -10.62 -0.30 5.95
N ALA A 79 -10.47 -1.40 6.68
CA ALA A 79 -10.96 -2.71 6.25
C ALA A 79 -12.48 -2.71 6.09
N LYS A 80 -13.20 -2.08 7.03
CA LYS A 80 -14.67 -1.97 6.99
C LYS A 80 -15.17 -1.03 5.90
N ALA A 81 -14.53 0.13 5.73
CA ALA A 81 -14.95 1.15 4.76
C ALA A 81 -14.75 0.71 3.31
N HIS A 82 -13.74 -0.13 3.05
CA HIS A 82 -13.33 -0.50 1.69
C HIS A 82 -13.41 -1.99 1.39
N ALA A 83 -14.00 -2.79 2.29
CA ALA A 83 -14.21 -4.24 2.17
C ALA A 83 -12.94 -5.01 1.77
N ILE A 84 -11.81 -4.66 2.38
CA ILE A 84 -10.50 -5.28 2.10
C ILE A 84 -10.20 -6.32 3.19
N PRO A 85 -9.64 -7.49 2.83
CA PRO A 85 -9.13 -8.43 3.82
C PRO A 85 -8.07 -7.80 4.75
N GLN A 86 -8.28 -7.95 6.06
CA GLN A 86 -7.27 -7.68 7.08
C GLN A 86 -6.49 -8.97 7.34
N ARG A 87 -5.16 -8.89 7.28
CA ARG A 87 -4.28 -10.00 7.71
C ARG A 87 -3.84 -9.79 9.15
N ALA A 88 -3.75 -10.90 9.88
CA ALA A 88 -3.22 -10.98 11.24
C ALA A 88 -1.70 -10.79 11.27
#